data_AF-A0A248LCU1-F1
#
_entry.id   AF-A0A248LCU1-F1
#
_cell.length_a   1.000
_cell.length_b   1.000
_cell.length_c   1.000
_cell.angle_alpha   90.00
_cell.angle_beta   90.00
_cell.angle_gamma   90.00
#
_symmetry.space_group_name_H-M   'P 1'
#
loop_
_entity.id
_entity.type
_entity.pdbx_description
1 polymer ?
#
loop_
_entity_poly.entity_id
_entity_poly.type
_entity_poly.pdbx_seq_one_letter_code
_entity_poly.pdbx_strand_id
1 'polypeptide(L)'
;MDILLKGLLYAAVLGAQYLLSSQKNVYVGAVVPLLFVVGMTWRYVNVESVSTMQYLLITGLGLLFLVAEWGKGREVFRKNQEKELERMSIQDLK
;
A
#
# COMPACT_ATOMS: atom_id res chain seq x y z
N MET A 1 -26.29 -2.28 15.07
CA MET A 1 -25.82 -3.31 14.11
C MET A 1 -24.56 -2.79 13.42
N ASP A 2 -23.48 -2.48 14.16
CA ASP A 2 -22.48 -1.53 13.64
C ASP A 2 -21.03 -2.03 13.73
N ILE A 3 -20.69 -2.86 14.71
CA ILE A 3 -19.28 -3.25 14.94
C ILE A 3 -18.90 -4.48 14.09
N LEU A 4 -19.78 -5.48 14.02
CA LEU A 4 -19.51 -6.71 13.26
C LEU A 4 -19.50 -6.45 11.75
N LEU A 5 -20.39 -5.59 11.25
CA LEU A 5 -20.42 -5.20 9.84
C LEU A 5 -19.18 -4.37 9.45
N LYS A 6 -18.75 -3.45 10.34
CA LYS A 6 -17.52 -2.65 10.15
C LYS A 6 -16.27 -3.51 10.21
N GLY A 7 -16.22 -4.49 11.13
CA GLY A 7 -15.13 -5.46 11.23
C GLY A 7 -15.01 -6.34 10.00
N LEU A 8 -16.14 -6.81 9.46
CA LEU A 8 -16.17 -7.63 8.24
C LEU A 8 -15.73 -6.83 7.01
N LEU A 9 -16.12 -5.55 6.90
CA LEU A 9 -15.64 -4.65 5.87
C LEU A 9 -14.13 -4.40 5.98
N TYR A 10 -13.60 -4.18 7.18
CA TYR A 10 -12.16 -4.03 7.40
C TYR A 10 -11.38 -5.30 7.00
N ALA A 11 -11.89 -6.48 7.38
CA ALA A 11 -11.28 -7.75 7.02
C ALA A 11 -11.34 -8.02 5.51
N ALA A 12 -12.45 -7.65 4.84
CA ALA A 12 -12.58 -7.74 3.39
C ALA A 12 -11.62 -6.79 2.66
N VAL A 13 -11.43 -5.58 3.18
CA VAL A 13 -10.48 -4.59 2.64
C VAL A 13 -9.04 -5.08 2.83
N LEU A 14 -8.68 -5.61 4.01
CA LEU A 14 -7.36 -6.18 4.30
C LEU A 14 -7.06 -7.43 3.47
N GLY A 15 -8.05 -8.32 3.32
CA GLY A 15 -7.95 -9.53 2.50
C GLY A 15 -7.80 -9.20 1.02
N ALA A 16 -8.55 -8.20 0.54
CA ALA A 16 -8.35 -7.63 -0.78
C ALA A 16 -6.93 -7.07 -0.90
N GLN A 17 -6.46 -6.26 0.05
CA GLN A 17 -5.12 -5.67 0.11
C GLN A 17 -3.99 -6.71 -0.03
N TYR A 18 -4.11 -7.85 0.65
CA TYR A 18 -3.12 -8.93 0.64
C TYR A 18 -3.08 -9.68 -0.69
N LEU A 19 -4.24 -10.04 -1.22
CA LEU A 19 -4.37 -10.69 -2.54
C LEU A 19 -3.89 -9.79 -3.67
N LEU A 20 -4.11 -8.49 -3.50
CA LEU A 20 -3.72 -7.47 -4.44
C LEU A 20 -2.18 -7.28 -4.40
N SER A 21 -1.54 -7.13 -3.23
CA SER A 21 -0.08 -6.91 -3.11
C SER A 21 0.78 -7.97 -3.82
N SER A 22 0.27 -9.20 -3.95
CA SER A 22 0.95 -10.30 -4.62
C SER A 22 0.89 -10.27 -6.15
N GLN A 23 0.16 -9.33 -6.77
CA GLN A 23 -0.01 -9.30 -8.22
C GLN A 23 0.82 -8.20 -8.91
N LYS A 24 1.20 -8.47 -10.17
CA LYS A 24 1.99 -7.67 -11.13
C LYS A 24 1.57 -6.19 -11.32
N ASN A 25 0.50 -5.73 -10.67
CA ASN A 25 -0.21 -4.51 -11.03
C ASN A 25 0.12 -3.32 -10.10
N VAL A 26 0.51 -2.21 -10.71
CA VAL A 26 0.97 -0.96 -10.07
C VAL A 26 -0.08 -0.34 -9.14
N TYR A 27 -1.34 -0.36 -9.56
CA TYR A 27 -2.47 0.30 -8.88
C TYR A 27 -2.78 -0.25 -7.49
N VAL A 28 -2.18 -1.39 -7.19
CA VAL A 28 -2.42 -2.17 -5.99
C VAL A 28 -1.59 -1.68 -4.81
N GLY A 29 -0.31 -1.38 -5.05
CA GLY A 29 0.53 -0.79 -4.01
C GLY A 29 0.07 0.61 -3.63
N ALA A 30 -0.62 1.32 -4.54
CA ALA A 30 -1.23 2.62 -4.28
C ALA A 30 -2.45 2.55 -3.35
N VAL A 31 -3.03 1.37 -3.12
CA VAL A 31 -4.15 1.20 -2.19
C VAL A 31 -3.71 1.41 -0.73
N VAL A 32 -2.45 1.08 -0.39
CA VAL A 32 -1.89 1.26 0.96
C VAL A 32 -1.83 2.74 1.37
N PRO A 33 -1.24 3.67 0.58
CA PRO A 33 -1.29 5.09 0.89
C PRO A 33 -2.73 5.63 0.87
N LEU A 34 -3.61 5.10 0.02
CA LEU A 34 -5.02 5.52 -0.01
C LEU A 34 -5.74 5.18 1.32
N LEU A 35 -5.57 3.95 1.82
CA LEU A 35 -6.13 3.50 3.09
C LEU A 35 -5.54 4.25 4.28
N PHE A 36 -4.24 4.56 4.23
CA PHE A 36 -3.59 5.38 5.24
C PHE A 36 -4.23 6.77 5.35
N VAL A 37 -4.48 7.44 4.22
CA VAL A 37 -5.16 8.74 4.20
C VAL A 37 -6.58 8.62 4.75
N VAL A 38 -7.37 7.64 4.30
CA VAL A 38 -8.74 7.44 4.78
C VAL A 38 -8.79 7.22 6.30
N GLY A 39 -7.87 6.39 6.84
CA GLY A 39 -7.79 6.15 8.28
C GLY A 39 -7.38 7.40 9.07
N MET A 40 -6.43 8.17 8.55
CA MET A 40 -6.01 9.43 9.15
C MET A 40 -7.12 10.47 9.12
N THR A 41 -7.82 10.63 7.99
CA THR A 41 -8.96 11.55 7.84
C THR A 41 -10.12 11.14 8.75
N TRP A 42 -10.41 9.85 8.88
CA TRP A 42 -11.42 9.36 9.82
C TRP A 42 -11.08 9.74 11.26
N ARG A 43 -9.82 9.52 11.68
CA ARG A 43 -9.34 9.91 13.01
C ARG A 43 -9.46 11.41 13.24
N TYR A 44 -9.13 12.22 12.25
CA TYR A 44 -9.24 13.68 12.33
C TYR A 44 -10.70 14.14 12.52
N VAL A 45 -11.65 13.52 11.82
CA VAL A 45 -13.07 13.89 11.91
C VAL A 45 -13.74 13.39 13.20
N ASN A 46 -13.32 12.24 13.73
CA ASN A 46 -13.96 11.61 14.91
C ASN A 46 -13.28 11.95 16.25
N VAL A 47 -12.07 12.52 16.24
CA VAL A 47 -11.31 12.83 17.45
C VAL A 47 -11.06 14.35 17.52
N GLU A 48 -11.88 15.06 18.31
CA GLU A 48 -11.80 16.51 18.49
C GLU A 48 -10.44 17.02 19.00
N SER A 49 -9.62 16.15 19.60
CA SER A 49 -8.34 16.54 20.20
C SER A 49 -7.17 16.58 19.22
N VAL A 50 -7.36 16.27 17.93
CA VAL A 50 -6.27 16.27 16.95
C VAL A 50 -6.11 17.64 16.32
N SER A 51 -5.02 18.34 16.67
CA SER A 51 -4.68 19.61 16.03
C SER A 51 -4.42 19.40 14.53
N THR A 52 -4.96 20.28 13.69
CA THR A 52 -4.78 20.27 12.23
C THR A 52 -3.29 20.20 11.83
N MET A 53 -2.41 20.83 12.60
CA MET A 53 -0.96 20.79 12.39
C MET A 53 -0.39 19.37 12.58
N GLN A 54 -0.81 18.67 13.64
CA GLN A 54 -0.36 17.30 13.91
C GLN A 54 -0.88 16.33 12.85
N TYR A 55 -2.12 16.50 12.40
CA TYR A 55 -2.70 15.71 11.31
C TYR A 55 -1.88 15.85 10.02
N LEU A 56 -1.57 17.08 9.61
CA LEU A 56 -0.82 17.36 8.38
C LEU A 56 0.60 16.78 8.44
N LEU A 57 1.29 16.95 9.58
CA LEU A 57 2.65 16.44 9.74
C LEU A 57 2.70 14.91 9.70
N ILE A 58 1.83 14.23 10.45
CA ILE A 58 1.83 12.76 10.52
C ILE A 58 1.37 12.16 9.19
N THR A 59 0.31 12.71 8.59
CA THR A 59 -0.20 12.20 7.30
C THR A 59 0.79 12.47 6.18
N GLY A 60 1.39 13.67 6.13
CA GLY A 60 2.38 14.03 5.13
C GLY A 60 3.65 13.19 5.21
N LEU A 61 4.24 13.05 6.40
CA LEU A 61 5.42 12.20 6.60
C LEU A 61 5.10 10.74 6.30
N GLY A 62 3.99 10.20 6.82
CA GLY A 62 3.59 8.81 6.59
C GLY A 62 3.41 8.49 5.11
N LEU A 63 2.80 9.41 4.34
CA LEU A 63 2.67 9.27 2.89
C LEU A 63 4.03 9.28 2.17
N LEU A 64 4.94 10.19 2.54
CA LEU A 64 6.27 10.24 1.94
C LEU A 64 7.04 8.93 2.13
N PHE A 65 6.99 8.36 3.33
CA PHE A 65 7.61 7.06 3.62
C PHE A 65 6.96 5.92 2.82
N LEU A 66 5.62 5.86 2.79
CA LEU A 66 4.88 4.84 2.05
C LEU A 66 5.20 4.86 0.55
N VAL A 67 5.25 6.05 -0.05
CA VAL A 67 5.61 6.21 -1.47
C VAL A 67 7.07 5.83 -1.71
N ALA A 68 7.98 6.21 -0.82
CA ALA A 68 9.40 5.85 -0.94
C ALA A 68 9.63 4.34 -0.86
N GLU A 69 9.01 3.64 0.10
CA GLU A 69 9.11 2.19 0.23
C GLU A 69 8.48 1.46 -0.96
N TRP A 70 7.33 1.95 -1.43
CA TRP A 70 6.68 1.40 -2.61
C TRP A 70 7.55 1.51 -3.87
N GLY A 71 8.21 2.66 -4.07
CA GLY A 71 9.17 2.85 -5.16
C GLY A 71 10.33 1.86 -5.09
N LYS A 72 10.91 1.65 -3.90
CA LYS A 72 12.01 0.68 -3.70
C LYS A 72 11.57 -0.75 -3.94
N GLY A 73 10.40 -1.15 -3.45
CA GLY A 73 9.85 -2.51 -3.67
C GLY A 73 9.64 -2.81 -5.16
N ARG A 74 9.19 -1.79 -5.92
CA ARG A 74 9.04 -1.89 -7.38
C ARG A 74 10.36 -2.03 -8.13
N GLU A 75 11.39 -1.32 -7.69
CA GLU A 75 12.72 -1.44 -8.31
C GLU A 75 13.29 -2.85 -8.13
N VAL A 76 13.11 -3.45 -6.95
CA VAL A 76 13.53 -4.83 -6.68
C VAL A 76 12.76 -5.82 -7.55
N PHE A 77 11.44 -5.67 -7.68
CA PHE A 77 10.63 -6.53 -8.55
C PHE A 77 11.08 -6.45 -10.01
N ARG A 78 11.37 -5.24 -10.52
CA ARG A 78 11.87 -5.04 -11.89
C ARG A 78 13.21 -5.76 -12.10
N LYS A 79 14.15 -5.62 -11.15
CA LYS A 79 15.46 -6.30 -11.22
C LYS A 79 15.32 -7.82 -11.19
N ASN A 80 14.37 -8.37 -10.43
CA ASN A 80 14.12 -9.81 -10.44
C ASN A 80 13.55 -10.29 -11.78
N GLN A 81 12.62 -9.54 -12.37
CA GLN A 81 12.08 -9.86 -13.70
C GLN A 81 13.17 -9.83 -14.79
N GLU A 82 14.06 -8.83 -14.77
CA GLU A 82 15.21 -8.77 -15.69
C GLU A 82 16.13 -9.99 -15.55
N LYS A 83 16.43 -10.41 -14.32
CA LYS A 83 17.25 -11.60 -14.06
C LYS A 83 16.58 -12.90 -14.50
N GLU A 84 15.26 -13.02 -14.34
CA GLU A 84 14.54 -14.18 -14.87
C GLU A 84 14.54 -14.20 -16.40
N LEU A 85 14.38 -13.04 -17.05
CA LEU A 85 14.45 -12.92 -18.50
C LEU A 85 15.84 -13.30 -19.05
N GLU A 86 16.91 -12.86 -18.38
CA GLU A 86 18.29 -13.21 -18.72
C GLU A 86 18.53 -14.72 -18.61
N ARG A 87 18.03 -15.36 -17.54
CA ARG A 87 18.12 -16.82 -17.36
C ARG A 87 17.42 -17.59 -18.47
N MET A 88 16.21 -17.15 -18.86
CA MET A 88 15.46 -17.77 -19.96
C MET A 88 16.19 -17.61 -21.30
N SER A 89 16.75 -16.43 -21.59
CA SER A 89 17.53 -16.18 -22.81
C SER A 89 18.78 -17.05 -22.91
N ILE A 90 19.50 -17.25 -21.81
CA ILE A 90 20.69 -18.12 -21.76
C ILE A 90 20.31 -19.60 -21.95
N GLN A 91 19.13 -20.02 -21.47
CA GLN A 91 18.63 -21.37 -21.65
C GLN A 91 18.18 -21.66 -23.08
N ASP A 92 17.57 -20.68 -23.76
CA ASP A 92 17.13 -20.81 -25.15
C ASP A 92 18.30 -20.78 -26.16
N LEU A 93 19.42 -20.16 -25.79
CA LEU A 93 20.64 -20.10 -26.60
C LEU A 93 21.48 -21.39 -26.57
N LYS A 94 21.11 -22.37 -25.73
CA LYS A 94 21.87 -23.60 -25.49
C LYS A 94 21.15 -24.83 -26.06
#